data_AF-A0A3R9AFF4-F1
#
_entry.id   AF-A0A3R9AFF4-F1
#
_cell.length_a   1.000
_cell.length_b   1.000
_cell.length_c   1.000
_cell.angle_alpha   90.00
_cell.angle_beta   90.00
_cell.angle_gamma   90.00
#
_symmetry.space_group_name_H-M   'P 1'
#
loop_
_entity.id
_entity.type
_entity.pdbx_description
1 polymer ?
#
loop_
_entity_poly.entity_id
_entity_poly.type
_entity_poly.pdbx_seq_one_letter_code
_entity_poly.pdbx_strand_id
1 'polypeptide(L)'
;MTKRIYNTGDSTAFVRVELLEINPGSKKGEEEMPQKEWSGTIPERNRLIVTPQRLIIPPAGFQAVRILWPGKRESERYFRVRFTPVMPEADDSFGLDKKAMSEYRKDTLHAGLNVLTGYGTIVIVQPEKPQFNTAIDSAGAAGITVKNNGNATVSLDNIRQCRTANTDCGAVTREFILPGRTHTVGKKAGYKTNFTLIEGNSKRALSY
;
A
#
# COMPACT_ATOMS: atom_id res chain seq x y z
N MET A 1 13.79 1.86 1.16
CA MET A 1 12.90 2.86 0.49
C MET A 1 12.62 4.01 1.45
N THR A 2 12.34 5.21 0.93
CA THR A 2 11.86 6.35 1.72
C THR A 2 10.48 6.77 1.23
N LYS A 3 9.55 7.04 2.14
CA LYS A 3 8.20 7.55 1.85
C LYS A 3 8.02 8.89 2.56
N ARG A 4 7.49 9.90 1.85
CA ARG A 4 7.10 11.19 2.45
C ARG A 4 5.63 11.15 2.86
N ILE A 5 5.35 11.62 4.06
CA ILE A 5 4.04 11.72 4.70
C ILE A 5 3.75 13.20 4.81
N TYR A 6 2.71 13.68 4.11
CA TYR A 6 2.36 15.10 4.07
C TYR A 6 1.22 15.38 5.04
N ASN A 7 1.28 16.52 5.72
CA ASN A 7 0.17 17.08 6.48
C ASN A 7 -0.52 18.14 5.62
N THR A 8 -1.73 17.85 5.17
CA THR A 8 -2.58 18.78 4.41
C THR A 8 -3.57 19.53 5.29
N GLY A 9 -3.55 19.31 6.61
CA GLY A 9 -4.33 20.05 7.59
C GLY A 9 -3.72 21.40 7.94
N ASP A 10 -4.47 22.15 8.74
CA ASP A 10 -4.15 23.50 9.25
C ASP A 10 -3.46 23.49 10.63
N SER A 11 -3.39 22.33 11.28
CA SER A 11 -2.75 22.11 12.59
C SER A 11 -1.65 21.06 12.51
N THR A 12 -0.73 21.05 13.50
CA THR A 12 0.35 20.06 13.56
C THR A 12 -0.20 18.65 13.73
N ALA A 13 0.14 17.72 12.85
CA ALA A 13 -0.30 16.33 12.95
C ALA A 13 0.69 15.47 13.75
N PHE A 14 0.18 14.76 14.75
CA PHE A 14 0.88 13.68 15.44
C PHE A 14 0.47 12.35 14.82
N VAL A 15 1.41 11.63 14.21
CA VAL A 15 1.10 10.42 13.43
C VAL A 15 1.82 9.21 14.01
N ARG A 16 1.05 8.16 14.31
CA ARG A 16 1.55 6.84 14.67
C ARG A 16 1.70 5.97 13.41
N VAL A 17 2.82 5.26 13.32
CA VAL A 17 3.09 4.30 12.25
C VAL A 17 2.85 2.89 12.77
N GLU A 18 1.92 2.17 12.16
CA GLU A 18 1.60 0.77 12.50
C GLU A 18 1.97 -0.17 11.37
N LEU A 19 2.40 -1.38 11.74
CA LEU A 19 3.04 -2.34 10.86
C LEU A 19 2.37 -3.70 11.03
N LEU A 20 1.67 -4.16 9.99
CA LEU A 20 1.04 -5.47 9.96
C LEU A 20 1.58 -6.28 8.79
N GLU A 21 1.81 -7.56 9.01
CA GLU A 21 2.02 -8.51 7.93
C GLU A 21 0.68 -8.97 7.37
N ILE A 22 0.58 -9.03 6.06
CA ILE A 22 -0.59 -9.52 5.35
C ILE A 22 -0.28 -10.93 4.89
N ASN A 23 -1.07 -11.89 5.37
CA ASN A 23 -1.14 -13.19 4.75
C ASN A 23 -2.21 -13.12 3.64
N PRO A 24 -1.81 -13.11 2.35
CA PRO A 24 -2.76 -13.01 1.26
C PRO A 24 -3.60 -14.31 1.14
N GLY A 25 -3.21 -15.40 1.78
CA GLY A 25 -3.85 -16.71 1.62
C GLY A 25 -4.27 -17.35 2.94
N SER A 26 -5.56 -17.23 3.26
CA SER A 26 -6.31 -18.35 3.81
C SER A 26 -7.61 -18.54 3.01
N LYS A 27 -8.20 -19.73 3.04
CA LYS A 27 -9.54 -20.00 2.49
C LYS A 27 -10.64 -19.09 3.09
N LYS A 28 -10.32 -18.29 4.13
CA LYS A 28 -11.21 -17.37 4.85
C LYS A 28 -11.02 -15.88 4.47
N GLY A 29 -10.10 -15.56 3.55
CA GLY A 29 -9.78 -14.19 3.15
C GLY A 29 -8.37 -13.75 3.54
N GLU A 30 -8.05 -12.50 3.23
CA GLU A 30 -6.80 -11.83 3.61
C GLU A 30 -6.77 -11.61 5.12
N GLU A 31 -5.68 -12.00 5.78
CA GLU A 31 -5.50 -11.84 7.23
C GLU A 31 -4.35 -10.88 7.51
N GLU A 32 -4.57 -9.93 8.42
CA GLU A 32 -3.54 -9.00 8.87
C GLU A 32 -3.11 -9.34 10.29
N MET A 33 -1.83 -9.58 10.49
CA MET A 33 -1.26 -10.01 11.76
C MET A 33 -0.15 -9.07 12.23
N PRO A 34 -0.02 -8.83 13.54
CA PRO A 34 1.16 -8.18 14.09
C PRO A 34 2.44 -8.93 13.72
N GLN A 35 3.49 -8.19 13.44
CA GLN A 35 4.80 -8.79 13.15
C GLN A 35 5.45 -9.29 14.44
N LYS A 36 6.16 -10.41 14.33
CA LYS A 36 7.02 -10.88 15.42
C LYS A 36 8.19 -9.91 15.60
N GLU A 37 8.35 -9.35 16.79
CA GLU A 37 9.44 -8.41 17.09
C GLU A 37 10.73 -9.10 17.56
N TRP A 38 10.57 -10.23 18.25
CA TRP A 38 11.65 -10.97 18.91
C TRP A 38 11.56 -12.45 18.58
N SER A 39 12.69 -13.05 18.21
CA SER A 39 12.84 -14.49 18.07
C SER A 39 13.68 -15.02 19.23
N GLY A 40 13.02 -15.32 20.35
CA GLY A 40 13.71 -15.60 21.61
C GLY A 40 14.33 -14.32 22.15
N THR A 41 15.64 -14.33 22.36
CA THR A 41 16.40 -13.18 22.91
C THR A 41 16.95 -12.22 21.85
N ILE A 42 16.87 -12.57 20.56
CA ILE A 42 17.38 -11.73 19.47
C ILE A 42 16.24 -11.01 18.74
N PRO A 43 16.47 -9.77 18.26
CA PRO A 43 15.51 -9.08 17.40
C PRO A 43 15.19 -9.92 16.16
N GLU A 44 13.91 -10.02 15.83
CA GLU A 44 13.46 -10.71 14.63
C GLU A 44 13.99 -9.99 13.38
N ARG A 45 14.66 -10.74 12.49
CA ARG A 45 15.19 -10.22 11.21
C ARG A 45 14.14 -10.30 10.11
N ASN A 46 13.24 -11.26 10.18
CA ASN A 46 12.20 -11.47 9.19
C ASN A 46 10.97 -10.60 9.47
N ARG A 47 11.20 -9.29 9.62
CA ARG A 47 10.17 -8.27 9.85
C ARG A 47 10.45 -7.00 9.05
N LEU A 48 9.39 -6.26 8.72
CA LEU A 48 9.50 -4.96 8.09
C LEU A 48 9.84 -3.91 9.15
N ILE A 49 10.90 -3.14 8.91
CA ILE A 49 11.31 -2.05 9.79
C ILE A 49 10.94 -0.73 9.12
N VAL A 50 10.19 0.10 9.85
CA VAL A 50 9.85 1.47 9.45
C VAL A 50 10.28 2.44 10.54
N THR A 51 11.03 3.47 10.16
CA THR A 51 11.57 4.47 11.08
C THR A 51 11.50 5.90 10.52
N PRO A 52 11.14 6.90 11.32
CA PRO A 52 10.62 6.79 12.69
C PRO A 52 9.17 6.25 12.71
N GLN A 53 8.72 5.75 13.86
CA GLN A 53 7.34 5.25 14.04
C GLN A 53 6.37 6.30 14.59
N ARG A 54 6.89 7.49 14.91
CA ARG A 54 6.15 8.64 15.44
C ARG A 54 6.58 9.85 14.65
N LEU A 55 5.62 10.56 14.07
CA LEU A 55 5.86 11.75 13.26
C LEU A 55 5.16 12.94 13.88
N ILE A 56 5.82 14.09 13.85
CA ILE A 56 5.26 15.38 14.24
C ILE A 56 5.40 16.28 13.02
N ILE A 57 4.28 16.54 12.33
CA ILE A 57 4.30 17.16 11.01
C ILE A 57 3.55 18.50 11.08
N PRO A 58 4.25 19.64 10.95
CA PRO A 58 3.60 20.94 10.91
C PRO A 58 2.59 21.07 9.75
N PRO A 59 1.66 22.04 9.82
CA PRO A 59 0.74 22.35 8.72
C PRO A 59 1.48 22.56 7.40
N ALA A 60 0.93 22.05 6.30
CA ALA A 60 1.54 22.08 4.96
C ALA A 60 2.96 21.47 4.87
N GLY A 61 3.41 20.75 5.92
CA GLY A 61 4.73 20.13 6.00
C GLY A 61 4.73 18.65 5.60
N PHE A 62 5.91 18.05 5.65
CA PHE A 62 6.05 16.60 5.53
C PHE A 62 7.17 16.05 6.42
N GLN A 63 7.05 14.79 6.80
CA GLN A 63 8.16 14.01 7.33
C GLN A 63 8.38 12.75 6.49
N ALA A 64 9.60 12.22 6.52
CA ALA A 64 9.97 11.05 5.76
C ALA A 64 10.15 9.84 6.68
N VAL A 65 9.62 8.70 6.26
CA VAL A 65 9.90 7.40 6.90
C VAL A 65 10.78 6.54 5.99
N ARG A 66 11.72 5.84 6.59
CA ARG A 66 12.56 4.84 5.94
C ARG A 66 11.98 3.46 6.20
N ILE A 67 11.77 2.72 5.11
CA ILE A 67 11.24 1.36 5.09
C ILE A 67 12.36 0.42 4.63
N LEU A 68 12.62 -0.64 5.40
CA LEU A 68 13.65 -1.63 5.10
C LEU A 68 13.25 -3.05 5.55
N TRP A 69 13.78 -4.03 4.83
CA TRP A 69 13.64 -5.46 5.10
C TRP A 69 15.03 -6.07 5.29
N PRO A 70 15.41 -6.53 6.50
CA PRO A 70 16.73 -7.12 6.74
C PRO A 70 16.75 -8.66 6.65
N GLY A 71 15.58 -9.29 6.52
CA GLY A 71 15.43 -10.73 6.47
C GLY A 71 15.77 -11.32 5.09
N LYS A 72 15.70 -12.65 5.00
CA LYS A 72 15.82 -13.33 3.71
C LYS A 72 14.60 -13.05 2.83
N ARG A 73 14.77 -13.10 1.51
CA ARG A 73 13.71 -12.88 0.51
C ARG A 73 13.49 -14.15 -0.32
N GLU A 74 13.20 -15.25 0.37
CA GLU A 74 12.96 -16.57 -0.26
C GLU A 74 11.60 -16.61 -0.97
N SER A 75 10.59 -15.93 -0.41
CA SER A 75 9.26 -15.76 -1.00
C SER A 75 8.81 -14.31 -0.90
N GLU A 76 7.80 -13.95 -1.69
CA GLU A 76 7.18 -12.63 -1.63
C GLU A 76 6.41 -12.46 -0.31
N ARG A 77 6.60 -11.31 0.35
CA ARG A 77 5.91 -10.96 1.60
C ARG A 77 5.22 -9.62 1.48
N TYR A 78 4.12 -9.46 2.22
CA TYR A 78 3.20 -8.33 2.07
C TYR A 78 2.98 -7.69 3.43
N PHE A 79 3.01 -6.37 3.48
CA PHE A 79 2.85 -5.64 4.74
C PHE A 79 1.95 -4.44 4.54
N ARG A 80 1.07 -4.17 5.50
CA ARG A 80 0.38 -2.89 5.61
C ARG A 80 1.15 -1.98 6.53
N VAL A 81 1.46 -0.79 6.05
CA VAL A 81 1.96 0.31 6.87
C VAL A 81 0.86 1.36 6.98
N ARG A 82 0.34 1.58 8.19
CA ARG A 82 -0.67 2.61 8.45
C ARG A 82 -0.01 3.84 9.06
N PHE A 83 -0.43 5.00 8.59
CA PHE A 83 -0.06 6.30 9.11
C PHE A 83 -1.33 6.92 9.68
N THR A 84 -1.50 6.80 10.99
CA THR A 84 -2.73 7.18 11.68
C THR A 84 -2.46 8.45 12.48
N PRO A 85 -3.07 9.60 12.12
CA PRO A 85 -3.07 10.76 12.97
C PRO A 85 -3.77 10.42 14.28
N VAL A 86 -3.19 10.83 15.39
CA VAL A 86 -3.70 10.59 16.73
C VAL A 86 -3.76 11.90 17.49
N MET A 87 -4.68 11.97 18.45
CA MET A 87 -4.52 12.94 19.53
C MET A 87 -3.40 12.43 20.41
N PRO A 88 -2.33 13.21 20.62
CA PRO A 88 -1.27 12.74 21.48
C PRO A 88 -1.86 12.52 22.90
N GLU A 89 -1.32 11.51 23.58
CA GLU A 89 -1.47 11.25 25.00
C GLU A 89 -0.10 11.30 25.71
N ALA A 90 -0.11 11.36 27.05
CA ALA A 90 1.14 11.55 27.82
C ALA A 90 2.14 10.38 27.67
N ASP A 91 1.63 9.19 27.35
CA ASP A 91 2.36 7.93 27.15
C ASP A 91 2.66 7.63 25.67
N ASP A 92 2.13 8.40 24.73
CA ASP A 92 2.34 8.20 23.29
C ASP A 92 3.79 8.45 22.83
N SER A 93 4.67 8.88 23.74
CA SER A 93 6.11 9.05 23.50
C SER A 93 6.43 10.03 22.35
N PHE A 94 5.55 11.02 22.12
CA PHE A 94 5.83 12.17 21.25
C PHE A 94 6.71 13.23 21.94
N GLY A 95 7.03 13.06 23.22
CA GLY A 95 7.89 13.97 23.97
C GLY A 95 7.22 15.30 24.36
N LEU A 96 5.89 15.34 24.38
CA LEU A 96 5.12 16.52 24.79
C LEU A 96 4.85 16.52 26.30
N ASP A 97 4.89 17.69 26.91
CA ASP A 97 4.47 17.89 28.30
C ASP A 97 2.94 18.08 28.42
N LYS A 98 2.40 17.99 29.64
CA LYS A 98 0.95 18.11 29.87
C LYS A 98 0.36 19.44 29.40
N LYS A 99 1.15 20.53 29.39
CA LYS A 99 0.68 21.87 29.03
C LYS A 99 0.51 21.97 27.52
N ALA A 100 1.55 21.63 26.76
CA ALA A 100 1.53 21.61 25.30
C ALA A 100 0.39 20.72 24.76
N MET A 101 0.12 19.61 25.45
CA MET A 101 -0.96 18.68 25.14
C MET A 101 -2.34 19.29 25.35
N SER A 102 -2.53 20.01 26.45
CA SER A 102 -3.80 20.69 26.74
C SER A 102 -4.06 21.82 25.75
N GLU A 103 -3.03 22.59 25.40
CA GLU A 103 -3.10 23.67 24.40
C GLU A 103 -3.46 23.10 23.03
N TYR A 104 -2.75 22.06 22.58
CA TYR A 104 -3.05 21.41 21.30
C TYR A 104 -4.49 20.90 21.21
N ARG A 105 -5.02 20.28 22.28
CA ARG A 105 -6.43 19.82 22.30
C ARG A 105 -7.40 20.99 22.17
N LYS A 106 -7.15 22.12 22.84
CA LYS A 106 -8.01 23.31 22.74
C LYS A 106 -8.02 23.88 21.33
N ASP A 107 -6.85 23.94 20.70
CA ASP A 107 -6.69 24.55 19.37
C ASP A 107 -7.28 23.69 18.26
N THR A 108 -7.25 22.37 18.41
CA THR A 108 -7.74 21.43 17.39
C THR A 108 -9.19 20.99 17.59
N LEU A 109 -9.79 21.13 18.78
CA LEU A 109 -11.19 20.78 19.03
C LEU A 109 -12.14 21.90 18.58
N HIS A 110 -12.45 21.96 17.29
CA HIS A 110 -13.47 22.85 16.76
C HIS A 110 -14.88 22.25 16.97
N ALA A 111 -15.73 22.94 17.74
CA ALA A 111 -17.15 22.59 17.95
C ALA A 111 -17.42 21.16 18.47
N GLY A 112 -16.44 20.51 19.12
CA GLY A 112 -16.59 19.18 19.71
C GLY A 112 -16.42 18.01 18.74
N LEU A 113 -16.09 18.25 17.46
CA LEU A 113 -15.79 17.21 16.48
C LEU A 113 -14.34 17.34 16.00
N ASN A 114 -13.61 16.23 15.98
CA ASN A 114 -12.29 16.15 15.38
C ASN A 114 -12.24 15.02 14.36
N VAL A 115 -11.88 15.34 13.11
CA VAL A 115 -11.76 14.36 12.03
C VAL A 115 -10.28 14.15 11.74
N LEU A 116 -9.82 12.92 11.98
CA LEU A 116 -8.44 12.51 11.73
C LEU A 116 -8.42 11.50 10.58
N THR A 117 -7.83 11.89 9.45
CA THR A 117 -7.74 11.01 8.27
C THR A 117 -6.39 10.33 8.20
N GLY A 118 -6.35 9.03 8.50
CA GLY A 118 -5.19 8.19 8.27
C GLY A 118 -5.14 7.63 6.85
N TYR A 119 -3.96 7.17 6.44
CA TYR A 119 -3.82 6.40 5.20
C TYR A 119 -2.92 5.19 5.39
N GLY A 120 -3.18 4.16 4.59
CA GLY A 120 -2.39 2.93 4.56
C GLY A 120 -1.68 2.75 3.23
N THR A 121 -0.50 2.14 3.25
CA THR A 121 0.19 1.66 2.04
C THR A 121 0.50 0.18 2.18
N ILE A 122 0.47 -0.53 1.06
CA ILE A 122 1.01 -1.89 0.98
C ILE A 122 2.48 -1.81 0.59
N VAL A 123 3.31 -2.59 1.28
CA VAL A 123 4.70 -2.83 0.95
C VAL A 123 4.83 -4.28 0.52
N ILE A 124 5.28 -4.49 -0.71
CA ILE A 124 5.54 -5.81 -1.27
C ILE A 124 7.04 -6.03 -1.26
N VAL A 125 7.50 -6.99 -0.48
CA VAL A 125 8.90 -7.44 -0.46
C VAL A 125 9.01 -8.59 -1.44
N GLN A 126 9.45 -8.27 -2.67
CA GLN A 126 9.70 -9.28 -3.70
C GLN A 126 10.80 -10.26 -3.29
N PRO A 127 10.74 -11.51 -3.79
CA PRO A 127 11.83 -12.47 -3.61
C PRO A 127 13.14 -11.90 -4.17
N GLU A 128 14.27 -12.44 -3.72
CA GLU A 128 15.59 -11.98 -4.16
C GLU A 128 15.80 -12.15 -5.66
N LYS A 129 15.25 -13.23 -6.22
CA LYS A 129 15.27 -13.57 -7.64
C LYS A 129 13.83 -13.65 -8.16
N PRO A 130 13.21 -12.51 -8.52
CA PRO A 130 11.86 -12.51 -9.05
C PRO A 130 11.84 -13.17 -10.44
N GLN A 131 10.92 -14.09 -10.64
CA GLN A 131 10.63 -14.79 -11.87
C GLN A 131 9.22 -14.39 -12.31
N PHE A 132 9.14 -13.63 -13.39
CA PHE A 132 7.88 -13.19 -13.97
C PHE A 132 7.45 -14.15 -15.08
N ASN A 133 6.19 -14.57 -15.04
CA ASN A 133 5.58 -15.43 -16.05
C ASN A 133 4.08 -15.11 -16.14
N THR A 134 3.75 -14.06 -16.89
CA THR A 134 2.36 -13.62 -17.07
C THR A 134 1.76 -14.22 -18.34
N ALA A 135 0.68 -14.98 -18.20
CA ALA A 135 -0.12 -15.47 -19.33
C ALA A 135 -1.35 -14.58 -19.52
N ILE A 136 -1.62 -14.18 -20.77
CA ILE A 136 -2.78 -13.34 -21.13
C ILE A 136 -3.63 -14.08 -22.16
N ASP A 137 -4.91 -14.24 -21.86
CA ASP A 137 -5.93 -14.73 -22.79
C ASP A 137 -6.95 -13.61 -23.05
N SER A 138 -6.95 -13.05 -24.26
CA SER A 138 -7.91 -12.04 -24.72
C SER A 138 -9.03 -12.61 -25.59
N ALA A 139 -8.94 -13.88 -25.98
CA ALA A 139 -9.91 -14.55 -26.84
C ALA A 139 -11.15 -15.04 -26.05
N GLY A 140 -11.00 -15.25 -24.74
CA GLY A 140 -12.08 -15.70 -23.86
C GLY A 140 -13.36 -14.86 -23.92
N ALA A 141 -14.51 -15.52 -23.80
CA ALA A 141 -15.83 -14.87 -23.81
C ALA A 141 -16.05 -13.91 -22.63
N ALA A 142 -15.44 -14.21 -21.46
CA ALA A 142 -15.63 -13.44 -20.23
C ALA A 142 -14.87 -12.10 -20.19
N GLY A 143 -13.81 -11.94 -20.98
CA GLY A 143 -12.90 -10.81 -20.80
C GLY A 143 -11.47 -11.09 -21.23
N ILE A 144 -10.58 -10.20 -20.83
CA ILE A 144 -9.14 -10.42 -20.90
C ILE A 144 -8.71 -11.00 -19.56
N THR A 145 -8.24 -12.24 -19.59
CA THR A 145 -7.79 -12.95 -18.39
C THR A 145 -6.27 -12.87 -18.31
N VAL A 146 -5.76 -12.41 -17.18
CA VAL A 146 -4.34 -12.32 -16.88
C VAL A 146 -4.02 -13.22 -15.70
N LYS A 147 -3.12 -14.18 -15.92
CA LYS A 147 -2.68 -15.14 -14.91
C LYS A 147 -1.20 -14.92 -14.60
N ASN A 148 -0.88 -14.80 -13.32
CA ASN A 148 0.50 -14.73 -12.84
C ASN A 148 0.98 -16.15 -12.47
N ASN A 149 1.75 -16.78 -13.36
CA ASN A 149 2.42 -18.06 -13.10
C ASN A 149 3.84 -17.89 -12.53
N GLY A 150 4.25 -16.64 -12.23
CA GLY A 150 5.54 -16.32 -11.64
C GLY A 150 5.55 -16.45 -10.12
N ASN A 151 6.67 -16.05 -9.51
CA ASN A 151 6.87 -16.04 -8.05
C ASN A 151 6.88 -14.62 -7.42
N ALA A 152 6.65 -13.59 -8.24
CA ALA A 152 6.59 -12.20 -7.83
C ALA A 152 5.32 -11.54 -8.37
N THR A 153 4.78 -10.58 -7.62
CA THR A 153 3.56 -9.87 -7.97
C THR A 153 3.78 -9.05 -9.24
N VAL A 154 2.80 -9.13 -10.14
CA VAL A 154 2.72 -8.29 -11.34
C VAL A 154 1.59 -7.28 -11.17
N SER A 155 1.63 -6.16 -11.88
CA SER A 155 0.53 -5.20 -11.85
C SER A 155 0.04 -4.84 -13.23
N LEU A 156 -1.27 -4.66 -13.33
CA LEU A 156 -1.93 -4.06 -14.47
C LEU A 156 -2.19 -2.60 -14.10
N ASP A 157 -1.37 -1.71 -14.64
CA ASP A 157 -1.51 -0.28 -14.43
C ASP A 157 -2.34 0.37 -15.54
N ASN A 158 -2.97 1.49 -15.22
CA ASN A 158 -3.79 2.24 -16.18
C ASN A 158 -4.83 1.39 -16.93
N ILE A 159 -5.49 0.45 -16.24
CA ILE A 159 -6.59 -0.32 -16.84
C ILE A 159 -7.70 0.67 -17.21
N ARG A 160 -8.04 0.72 -18.49
CA ARG A 160 -9.04 1.65 -19.01
C ARG A 160 -9.75 1.08 -20.22
N GLN A 161 -11.08 1.19 -20.23
CA GLN A 161 -11.89 0.82 -21.39
C GLN A 161 -12.33 2.06 -22.15
N CYS A 162 -12.07 2.11 -23.45
CA CYS A 162 -12.38 3.23 -24.33
C CYS A 162 -13.17 2.77 -25.56
N ARG A 163 -14.07 3.60 -26.09
CA ARG A 163 -14.66 3.34 -27.41
C ARG A 163 -13.61 3.39 -28.51
N THR A 164 -13.96 2.84 -29.68
CA THR A 164 -13.14 2.90 -30.90
C THR A 164 -12.60 4.33 -31.13
N ALA A 165 -11.32 4.44 -31.52
CA ALA A 165 -10.55 5.69 -31.60
C ALA A 165 -10.16 6.35 -30.25
N ASN A 166 -10.16 5.62 -29.14
CA ASN A 166 -9.77 6.13 -27.80
C ASN A 166 -10.63 7.31 -27.32
N THR A 167 -11.90 7.30 -27.68
CA THR A 167 -12.91 8.26 -27.20
C THR A 167 -13.73 7.64 -26.07
N ASP A 168 -14.43 8.48 -25.28
CA ASP A 168 -15.38 8.02 -24.25
C ASP A 168 -14.79 6.94 -23.32
N CYS A 169 -13.66 7.26 -22.71
CA CYS A 169 -12.91 6.31 -21.89
C CYS A 169 -13.34 6.34 -20.42
N GLY A 170 -13.58 5.15 -19.85
CA GLY A 170 -13.96 4.97 -18.46
C GLY A 170 -12.88 5.35 -17.44
N ALA A 171 -13.20 5.07 -16.17
CA ALA A 171 -12.30 5.28 -15.05
C ALA A 171 -11.01 4.46 -15.22
N VAL A 172 -9.90 5.03 -14.75
CA VAL A 172 -8.61 4.36 -14.73
C VAL A 172 -8.51 3.58 -13.43
N THR A 173 -8.24 2.28 -13.53
CA THR A 173 -8.00 1.41 -12.37
C THR A 173 -6.62 0.77 -12.46
N ARG A 174 -6.19 0.19 -11.33
CA ARG A 174 -4.96 -0.59 -11.22
C ARG A 174 -5.27 -1.87 -10.47
N GLU A 175 -4.63 -2.97 -10.89
CA GLU A 175 -4.73 -4.26 -10.21
C GLU A 175 -3.34 -4.83 -9.92
N PHE A 176 -3.18 -5.47 -8.76
CA PHE A 176 -2.01 -6.28 -8.44
C PHE A 176 -2.39 -7.77 -8.47
N ILE A 177 -1.68 -8.57 -9.26
CA ILE A 177 -1.92 -10.00 -9.42
C ILE A 177 -0.79 -10.74 -8.73
N LEU A 178 -1.07 -11.26 -7.54
CA LEU A 178 -0.12 -12.03 -6.74
C LEU A 178 0.27 -13.35 -7.44
N PRO A 179 1.40 -13.97 -7.06
CA PRO A 179 1.82 -15.28 -7.55
C PRO A 179 0.70 -16.32 -7.50
N GLY A 180 0.49 -17.04 -8.60
CA GLY A 180 -0.55 -18.06 -8.74
C GLY A 180 -1.98 -17.53 -8.93
N ARG A 181 -2.21 -16.21 -8.85
CA ARG A 181 -3.54 -15.62 -9.01
C ARG A 181 -3.87 -15.30 -10.47
N THR A 182 -5.17 -15.16 -10.70
CA THR A 182 -5.76 -14.76 -11.99
C THR A 182 -6.68 -13.58 -11.78
N HIS A 183 -6.67 -12.63 -12.70
CA HIS A 183 -7.60 -11.51 -12.75
C HIS A 183 -8.21 -11.41 -14.15
N THR A 184 -9.51 -11.12 -14.23
CA THR A 184 -10.21 -10.97 -15.51
C THR A 184 -10.80 -9.57 -15.60
N VAL A 185 -10.40 -8.84 -16.65
CA VAL A 185 -11.03 -7.56 -17.01
C VAL A 185 -12.20 -7.86 -17.94
N GLY A 186 -13.42 -7.63 -17.46
CA GLY A 186 -14.65 -7.91 -18.20
C GLY A 186 -14.73 -7.15 -19.52
N LYS A 187 -15.25 -7.79 -20.57
CA LYS A 187 -15.45 -7.15 -21.89
C LYS A 187 -16.61 -6.16 -21.86
N LYS A 188 -16.46 -5.05 -22.58
CA LYS A 188 -17.53 -4.09 -22.86
C LYS A 188 -17.70 -3.92 -24.36
N ALA A 189 -18.90 -4.23 -24.88
CA ALA A 189 -19.16 -4.21 -26.32
C ALA A 189 -18.90 -2.83 -26.93
N GLY A 190 -18.12 -2.78 -28.01
CA GLY A 190 -17.71 -1.52 -28.67
C GLY A 190 -16.57 -0.77 -27.98
N TYR A 191 -15.95 -1.35 -26.96
CA TYR A 191 -14.82 -0.76 -26.23
C TYR A 191 -13.57 -1.64 -26.36
N LYS A 192 -12.41 -0.99 -26.48
CA LYS A 192 -11.09 -1.59 -26.31
C LYS A 192 -10.65 -1.45 -24.87
N THR A 193 -9.94 -2.45 -24.36
CA THR A 193 -9.33 -2.42 -23.03
C THR A 193 -7.84 -2.20 -23.17
N ASN A 194 -7.37 -1.12 -22.56
CA ASN A 194 -5.96 -0.75 -22.51
C ASN A 194 -5.44 -0.94 -21.09
N PHE A 195 -4.21 -1.42 -20.95
CA PHE A 195 -3.49 -1.44 -19.68
C PHE A 195 -1.98 -1.53 -19.91
N THR A 196 -1.20 -1.20 -18.90
CA THR A 196 0.25 -1.42 -18.87
C THR A 196 0.54 -2.59 -17.94
N LEU A 197 1.00 -3.71 -18.50
CA LEU A 197 1.55 -4.79 -17.70
C LEU A 197 2.91 -4.36 -17.15
N ILE A 198 3.10 -4.46 -15.84
CA ILE A 198 4.35 -4.17 -15.14
C ILE A 198 4.85 -5.44 -14.45
N GLU A 199 6.04 -5.88 -14.87
CA GLU A 199 6.76 -7.05 -14.37
C GLU A 199 8.13 -6.58 -13.85
N GLY A 200 8.19 -6.25 -12.55
CA GLY A 200 9.37 -5.60 -11.97
C GLY A 200 9.64 -4.24 -12.60
N ASN A 201 10.75 -4.10 -13.33
CA ASN A 201 11.10 -2.88 -14.06
C ASN A 201 10.62 -2.89 -15.51
N SER A 202 10.16 -4.03 -16.03
CA SER A 202 9.62 -4.14 -17.38
C SER A 202 8.21 -3.59 -17.43
N LYS A 203 7.91 -2.81 -18.48
CA LYS A 203 6.58 -2.23 -18.73
C LYS A 203 6.18 -2.50 -20.16
N ARG A 204 4.97 -3.00 -20.36
CA ARG A 204 4.41 -3.27 -21.69
C ARG A 204 2.98 -2.75 -21.77
N ALA A 205 2.77 -1.73 -22.60
CA ALA A 205 1.44 -1.25 -22.94
C ALA A 205 0.74 -2.27 -23.86
N LEU A 206 -0.50 -2.62 -23.52
CA LEU A 206 -1.31 -3.60 -24.23
C LEU A 206 -2.70 -3.01 -24.50
N SER A 207 -3.25 -3.37 -25.65
CA SER A 207 -4.57 -2.94 -26.12
C SER A 207 -5.26 -4.11 -26.80
N TYR A 208 -6.45 -4.44 -26.34
CA TYR A 208 -7.29 -5.54 -26.83
C TYR A 208 -8.70 -5.04 -27.13
#